data_AF-A0A539DF71-F1
#
_entry.id   AF-A0A539DF71-F1
#
_cell.length_a   1.000
_cell.length_b   1.000
_cell.length_c   1.000
_cell.angle_alpha   90.00
_cell.angle_beta   90.00
_cell.angle_gamma   90.00
#
_symmetry.space_group_name_H-M   'P 1'
#
loop_
_entity.id
_entity.type
_entity.pdbx_description
1 polymer ?
#
loop_
_entity_poly.entity_id
_entity_poly.type
_entity_poly.pdbx_seq_one_letter_code
_entity_poly.pdbx_strand_id
1 'polypeptide(L)' 'WSVQVGAFRDEMVARDWLTEVNRRFRSQFGSAERTVQNAEGWYRSRFTGMTEQGAQAACATLSERRVTCMVVRPE' A
#
# COMPACT_ATOMS: atom_id res chain seq x y z
N TRP A 1 -10.29 -5.14 2.25
CA TRP A 1 -9.64 -4.64 1.02
C TRP A 1 -8.27 -4.09 1.35
N SER A 2 -7.39 -3.97 0.36
CA SER A 2 -6.07 -3.41 0.55
C SER A 2 -5.57 -2.65 -0.68
N VAL A 3 -4.54 -1.82 -0.48
CA VAL A 3 -3.81 -1.14 -1.55
C VAL A 3 -2.36 -1.59 -1.50
N GLN A 4 -1.88 -2.21 -2.57
CA GLN A 4 -0.46 -2.50 -2.75
C GLN A 4 0.21 -1.31 -3.43
N VAL A 5 1.31 -0.82 -2.88
CA VAL A 5 2.03 0.36 -3.38
C VAL A 5 3.44 0.04 -3.89
N GLY A 6 3.84 -1.22 -3.84
CA GLY A 6 5.13 -1.68 -4.35
C GLY A 6 5.37 -3.15 -4.06
N ALA A 7 6.36 -3.71 -4.75
CA ALA A 7 6.90 -5.05 -4.52
C ALA A 7 8.41 -5.01 -4.76
N PHE A 8 9.19 -5.43 -3.76
CA PHE A 8 10.64 -5.28 -3.76
C PHE A 8 11.34 -6.61 -3.46
N ARG A 9 12.60 -6.75 -3.88
CA ARG A 9 13.43 -7.91 -3.54
C ARG A 9 14.04 -7.83 -2.15
N ASP A 10 14.09 -6.64 -1.58
CA ASP A 10 14.62 -6.37 -0.26
C ASP A 10 13.50 -5.92 0.69
N GLU A 11 13.47 -6.49 1.90
CA GLU A 11 12.42 -6.22 2.89
C GLU A 11 12.52 -4.82 3.49
N MET A 12 13.74 -4.34 3.73
CA MET A 12 13.99 -3.02 4.29
C MET A 12 13.53 -1.94 3.32
N VAL A 13 13.85 -2.09 2.03
CA VAL A 13 13.36 -1.20 0.96
C VAL A 13 11.83 -1.18 0.92
N ALA A 14 11.17 -2.33 1.07
CA ALA A 14 9.71 -2.41 1.10
C ALA A 14 9.10 -1.68 2.31
N ARG A 15 9.72 -1.81 3.49
CA ARG A 15 9.29 -1.15 4.73
C ARG A 15 9.50 0.36 4.69
N ASP A 16 10.65 0.80 4.19
CA ASP A 16 10.99 2.21 4.06
C ASP A 16 10.06 2.90 3.05
N TRP A 17 9.84 2.26 1.90
CA TRP A 17 8.87 2.73 0.91
C TRP A 17 7.46 2.86 1.50
N LEU A 18 6.99 1.84 2.23
CA LEU A 18 5.67 1.86 2.85
C LEU A 18 5.54 2.98 3.90
N THR A 19 6.61 3.23 4.65
CA THR A 19 6.69 4.33 5.62
C THR A 19 6.63 5.69 4.93
N GLU A 20 7.35 5.86 3.81
CA GLU A 20 7.35 7.10 3.05
C GLU A 20 5.98 7.40 2.43
N VAL A 21 5.35 6.39 1.82
CA VAL A 21 4.00 6.54 1.26
C VAL A 21 3.00 6.89 2.37
N ASN A 22 3.06 6.21 3.52
CA ASN A 22 2.18 6.54 4.64
C ASN A 22 2.38 7.98 5.12
N ARG A 23 3.63 8.44 5.21
CA ARG A 23 3.96 9.81 5.63
C ARG A 23 3.36 10.85 4.68
N ARG A 24 3.50 10.65 3.37
CA ARG A 24 2.99 11.59 2.34
C ARG A 24 1.46 11.57 2.20
N PHE A 25 0.83 10.42 2.45
CA PHE A 25 -0.60 10.20 2.16
C PHE A 25 -1.40 9.79 3.40
N ARG A 26 -0.98 10.20 4.60
CA ARG A 26 -1.57 9.78 5.88
C ARG A 26 -3.09 9.85 5.95
N SER A 27 -3.70 10.84 5.29
CA SER A 27 -5.15 11.05 5.29
C SER A 27 -5.92 9.94 4.55
N GLN A 28 -5.26 9.22 3.64
CA GLN A 28 -5.85 8.12 2.87
C GLN A 28 -5.84 6.79 3.64
N PHE A 29 -4.97 6.68 4.65
CA PHE A 29 -4.65 5.41 5.33
C PHE A 29 -4.92 5.44 6.84
N GLY A 30 -5.71 6.40 7.34
CA GLY A 30 -5.85 6.66 8.77
C GLY A 30 -6.28 5.46 9.62
N SER A 31 -7.08 4.55 9.07
CA SER A 31 -7.48 3.30 9.73
C SER A 31 -6.83 2.04 9.12
N ALA A 32 -5.93 2.21 8.16
CA ALA A 32 -5.31 1.10 7.45
C ALA A 32 -4.07 0.61 8.18
N GLU A 33 -3.90 -0.70 8.24
CA GLU A 33 -2.68 -1.31 8.76
C GLU A 33 -1.59 -1.30 7.68
N ARG A 34 -0.34 -1.12 8.10
CA ARG A 34 0.83 -1.19 7.21
C ARG A 34 1.43 -2.58 7.30
N THR A 35 1.45 -3.31 6.20
CA THR A 35 1.99 -4.67 6.15
C THR A 35 3.00 -4.81 5.02
N VAL A 36 4.10 -5.51 5.30
CA VAL A 36 5.01 -6.01 4.27
C VAL A 36 4.82 -7.52 4.21
N GLN A 37 4.21 -8.00 3.13
CA GLN A 37 3.93 -9.42 2.94
C GLN A 37 5.03 -10.05 2.08
N ASN A 38 5.68 -11.10 2.59
CA ASN A 38 6.55 -11.94 1.78
C ASN A 38 5.68 -12.87 0.91
N ALA A 39 5.90 -12.83 -0.41
CA ALA A 39 5.26 -13.71 -1.37
C ALA A 39 6.29 -14.06 -2.46
N GLU A 40 6.71 -15.32 -2.51
CA GLU A 40 7.57 -15.86 -3.59
C GLU A 40 8.88 -15.06 -3.81
N GLY A 41 9.53 -14.66 -2.71
CA GLY A 41 10.77 -13.88 -2.77
C GLY A 41 10.57 -12.42 -3.19
N TRP A 42 9.34 -11.90 -3.03
CA TRP A 42 9.00 -10.48 -3.13
C TRP A 42 8.37 -9.99 -1.84
N TYR A 43 8.75 -8.80 -1.42
CA TYR A 43 8.20 -8.08 -0.27
C TYR A 43 7.20 -7.05 -0.78
N ARG A 44 5.91 -7.33 -0.62
CA ARG A 44 4.80 -6.50 -1.09
C ARG A 44 4.41 -5.50 -0.01
N SER A 45 4.55 -4.21 -0.29
CA SER A 45 4.15 -3.12 0.59
C SER A 45 2.65 -2.86 0.45
N ARG A 46 1.87 -3.11 1.51
CA ARG A 46 0.40 -3.01 1.48
C ARG A 46 -0.15 -2.18 2.64
N PHE A 47 -1.24 -1.47 2.33
CA PHE A 47 -2.17 -0.92 3.32
C PHE A 47 -3.40 -1.84 3.38
N THR A 48 -3.65 -2.46 4.54
CA THR A 48 -4.70 -3.48 4.75
C THR A 48 -5.81 -2.97 5.68
N GLY A 49 -6.90 -3.74 5.81
CA GLY A 49 -8.03 -3.36 6.66
C GLY A 49 -8.92 -2.26 6.08
N MET A 50 -8.80 -1.95 4.78
CA MET A 50 -9.59 -0.91 4.13
C MET A 50 -10.96 -1.43 3.68
N THR A 51 -11.91 -0.50 3.54
CA THR A 51 -13.12 -0.72 2.74
C THR A 51 -12.79 -0.70 1.24
N GLU A 52 -13.68 -1.21 0.40
CA GLU A 52 -13.50 -1.17 -1.06
C GLU A 52 -13.36 0.27 -1.57
N GLN A 53 -14.32 1.12 -1.21
CA GLN A 53 -14.36 2.53 -1.59
C GLN A 53 -13.11 3.27 -1.10
N GLY A 54 -12.68 3.00 0.15
CA GLY A 54 -11.47 3.59 0.71
C GLY A 54 -10.21 3.18 -0.06
N ALA A 55 -10.09 1.92 -0.43
CA ALA A 55 -8.96 1.43 -1.22
C ALA A 55 -8.92 2.03 -2.63
N GLN A 56 -10.08 2.14 -3.29
CA GLN A 56 -10.21 2.77 -4.61
C GLN A 56 -9.85 4.26 -4.56
N ALA A 57 -10.40 5.01 -3.59
CA ALA A 57 -10.12 6.44 -3.43
C ALA A 57 -8.65 6.72 -3.10
N ALA A 58 -8.05 5.90 -2.23
CA ALA A 58 -6.63 6.01 -1.91
C ALA A 58 -5.77 5.77 -3.16
N CYS A 59 -6.02 4.69 -3.91
CA CYS A 59 -5.24 4.40 -5.11
C CYS A 59 -5.42 5.47 -6.21
N ALA A 60 -6.62 6.04 -6.38
CA ALA A 60 -6.83 7.19 -7.26
C ALA A 60 -5.99 8.41 -6.83
N THR A 61 -5.96 8.74 -5.54
CA THR A 61 -5.14 9.84 -5.00
C THR A 61 -3.63 9.59 -5.22
N LEU A 62 -3.18 8.34 -5.04
CA LEU A 62 -1.78 7.96 -5.23
C LEU A 62 -1.37 8.10 -6.70
N SER A 63 -2.20 7.66 -7.63
CA SER A 63 -1.91 7.69 -9.07
C SER A 63 -1.83 9.11 -9.62
N GLU A 64 -2.65 10.04 -9.14
CA GLU A 64 -2.55 11.48 -9.44
C GLU A 64 -1.20 12.08 -9.05
N ARG A 65 -0.54 11.50 -8.04
CA ARG A 65 0.80 11.89 -7.57
C ARG A 65 1.91 10.98 -8.10
N ARG A 66 1.61 10.17 -9.13
CA ARG A 66 2.53 9.22 -9.79
C ARG A 66 3.11 8.16 -8.85
N VAL A 67 2.38 7.82 -7.79
CA VAL A 67 2.71 6.66 -6.95
C VAL A 67 1.97 5.46 -7.50
N THR A 68 2.72 4.43 -7.92
CA THR A 68 2.13 3.18 -8.39
C THR A 68 1.32 2.52 -7.28
N CYS A 69 0.09 2.11 -7.61
CA CYS A 69 -0.78 1.42 -6.67
C CYS A 69 -1.66 0.38 -7.39
N MET A 70 -2.12 -0.60 -6.62
CA MET A 70 -3.08 -1.61 -7.06
C MET A 70 -4.06 -1.91 -5.92
N VAL A 71 -5.36 -1.87 -6.22
CA VAL A 71 -6.40 -2.30 -5.27
C VAL A 71 -6.47 -3.82 -5.25
N VAL A 72 -6.49 -4.41 -4.07
CA VAL A 72 -6.51 -5.86 -3.85
C VAL A 72 -7.71 -6.24 -3.00
N ARG A 73 -8.53 -7.15 -3.52
CA ARG A 73 -9.68 -7.73 -2.82
C ARG A 73 -9.20 -8.63 -1.67
N PRO A 74 -9.89 -8.66 -0.51
CA PRO A 74 -9.61 -9.65 0.51
C PRO A 74 -9.85 -11.08 -0.03
N GLU A 75 -9.10 -12.05 0.49
CA GLU A 75 -9.34 -13.48 0.24
C GLU A 75 -10.61 -13.95 0.96
#